data_AF-A0A0B1SI95-F1
#
_entry.id   AF-A0A0B1SI95-F1
#
_cell.length_a   1.000
_cell.length_b   1.000
_cell.length_c   1.000
_cell.angle_alpha   90.00
_cell.angle_beta   90.00
_cell.angle_gamma   90.00
#
_symmetry.space_group_name_H-M   'P 1'
#
loop_
_entity.id
_entity.type
_entity.pdbx_description
1 polymer ?
#
loop_
_entity_poly.entity_id
_entity_poly.type
_entity_poly.pdbx_seq_one_letter_code
_entity_poly.pdbx_strand_id
1 'polypeptide(L)'
;MNSKSAWRQISMLNYQMSLQVEACDLLLGDNQTIAELKKAKFDVGISEVIGQCGLGLFKQLGLDHMIGTSSVGLIDSMAELYDAPRLPSFVPSYLLPINAKMNFLERTMNFITSLLSDIAIKGLIVRKHEEVFVRHGVFASEDDFYHKTNYLLSNSDEFLEDSRPITAKIIHIGGIALLGKAQLNNVKLLQMPSVFREAIIHVAEAFPKITFIWKVDKDDSVPHLANLHTFAWLPQQALLDHPKLLCFVSHAGLNSVLEVTRSGKPSILVPIFGDQFR
;
A
#
# COMPACT_ATOMS: atom_id res chain seq x y z
N MET A 1 13.53 6.46 19.02
CA MET A 1 12.08 6.17 19.15
C MET A 1 11.74 4.97 18.29
N ASN A 2 11.19 3.90 18.87
CA ASN A 2 11.08 2.60 18.21
C ASN A 2 9.89 2.57 17.22
N SER A 3 10.17 2.68 15.91
CA SER A 3 9.18 2.59 14.81
C SER A 3 8.47 1.22 14.73
N LYS A 4 8.95 0.23 15.49
CA LYS A 4 8.47 -1.15 15.51
C LYS A 4 7.28 -1.42 16.45
N SER A 5 6.76 -0.42 17.17
CA SER A 5 5.64 -0.64 18.10
C SER A 5 4.36 -0.94 17.30
N ALA A 6 3.82 -2.15 17.44
CA ALA A 6 2.54 -2.56 16.83
C ALA A 6 1.41 -1.55 17.12
N TRP A 7 1.41 -0.94 18.30
CA TRP A 7 0.46 0.12 18.69
C TRP A 7 0.48 1.34 17.77
N ARG A 8 1.67 1.77 17.34
CA ARG A 8 1.80 2.90 16.41
C ARG A 8 1.29 2.54 15.02
N GLN A 9 1.47 1.29 14.62
CA GLN A 9 0.95 0.82 13.34
C GLN A 9 -0.57 0.79 13.34
N ILE A 10 -1.15 0.23 14.40
CA ILE A 10 -2.60 0.19 14.61
C ILE A 10 -3.19 1.60 14.69
N SER A 11 -2.54 2.55 15.38
CA SER A 11 -3.05 3.92 15.48
C SER A 11 -3.02 4.66 14.14
N MET A 12 -1.97 4.47 13.33
CA MET A 12 -1.90 5.04 11.98
C MET A 12 -2.96 4.44 11.05
N LEU A 13 -3.13 3.11 11.06
CA LEU A 13 -4.16 2.44 10.27
C LEU A 13 -5.56 2.91 10.67
N ASN A 14 -5.83 3.05 11.97
CA ASN A 14 -7.11 3.56 12.47
C ASN A 14 -7.40 4.98 11.99
N TYR A 15 -6.38 5.86 12.01
CA TYR A 15 -6.53 7.24 11.54
C TYR A 15 -6.80 7.29 10.04
N GLN A 16 -6.02 6.55 9.24
CA GLN A 16 -6.23 6.44 7.80
C GLN A 16 -7.63 5.91 7.48
N MET A 17 -8.08 4.89 8.20
CA MET A 17 -9.39 4.31 8.01
C MET A 17 -10.52 5.29 8.37
N SER A 18 -10.38 6.05 9.46
CA SER A 18 -11.39 7.06 9.80
C SER A 18 -11.55 8.13 8.73
N LEU A 19 -10.44 8.56 8.11
CA LEU A 19 -10.49 9.53 7.01
C LEU A 19 -11.17 8.95 5.77
N GLN A 20 -10.94 7.67 5.46
CA GLN A 20 -11.62 7.00 4.34
C GLN A 20 -13.14 6.89 4.56
N VAL A 21 -13.56 6.55 5.79
CA VAL A 21 -14.99 6.49 6.16
C VAL A 21 -15.64 7.86 6.04
N GLU A 22 -14.99 8.93 6.53
CA GLU A 22 -15.50 10.30 6.44
C GLU A 22 -15.58 10.80 5.00
N ALA A 23 -14.54 10.56 4.20
CA ALA A 23 -14.55 10.89 2.77
C ALA A 23 -15.68 10.15 2.04
N CYS A 24 -15.97 8.91 2.44
CA CYS A 24 -17.08 8.15 1.87
C CYS A 24 -18.45 8.74 2.21
N ASP A 25 -18.63 9.14 3.47
CA ASP A 25 -19.86 9.76 3.95
C ASP A 25 -20.17 11.05 3.18
N LEU A 26 -19.14 11.88 2.95
CA LEU A 26 -19.26 13.10 2.16
C LEU A 26 -19.62 12.81 0.69
N LEU A 27 -18.98 11.80 0.08
CA LEU A 27 -19.22 11.45 -1.32
C LEU A 27 -20.63 10.89 -1.55
N LEU A 28 -21.09 9.97 -0.70
CA LEU A 28 -22.42 9.38 -0.83
C LEU A 28 -23.54 10.36 -0.47
N GLY A 29 -23.24 11.36 0.37
CA GLY A 29 -24.14 12.46 0.70
C GLY A 29 -24.24 13.56 -0.38
N ASP A 30 -23.31 13.61 -1.33
CA ASP A 30 -23.34 14.58 -2.42
C ASP A 30 -24.29 14.15 -3.55
N ASN A 31 -25.57 14.47 -3.35
CA ASN A 31 -26.63 14.18 -4.32
C ASN A 31 -26.38 14.77 -5.70
N GLN A 32 -25.66 15.90 -5.82
CA GLN A 32 -25.37 16.50 -7.11
C GLN A 32 -24.38 15.64 -7.88
N THR A 33 -23.26 15.30 -7.25
CA THR A 33 -22.23 14.42 -7.86
C THR A 33 -22.80 13.05 -8.18
N ILE A 34 -23.58 12.43 -7.28
CA ILE A 34 -24.23 11.13 -7.53
C ILE A 34 -25.18 11.21 -8.74
N ALA A 35 -25.98 12.28 -8.85
CA ALA A 35 -26.89 12.45 -9.99
C ALA A 35 -26.14 12.62 -11.31
N GLU A 36 -24.99 13.29 -11.32
CA GLU A 36 -24.12 13.40 -12.49
C GLU A 36 -23.50 12.06 -12.87
N LEU A 37 -22.97 11.31 -11.90
CA LEU A 37 -22.41 9.98 -12.12
C LEU A 37 -23.45 8.99 -12.68
N LYS A 38 -24.70 9.05 -12.21
CA LYS A 38 -25.80 8.24 -12.76
C LYS A 38 -26.09 8.54 -14.24
N LYS A 39 -25.92 9.79 -14.69
CA LYS A 39 -26.14 10.17 -16.09
C LYS A 39 -25.08 9.59 -17.03
N ALA A 40 -23.87 9.36 -16.52
CA ALA A 40 -22.75 8.84 -17.30
C ALA A 40 -22.92 7.37 -17.72
N LYS A 41 -23.77 6.60 -17.03
CA LYS A 41 -24.09 5.18 -17.34
C LYS A 41 -22.84 4.30 -17.49
N PHE A 42 -22.09 4.16 -16.41
CA PHE A 42 -20.93 3.27 -16.37
C PHE A 42 -21.34 1.80 -16.47
N ASP A 43 -20.48 0.97 -17.06
CA ASP A 43 -20.67 -0.49 -17.13
C ASP A 43 -19.91 -1.24 -16.03
N VAL A 44 -18.79 -0.67 -15.55
CA VAL A 44 -17.88 -1.30 -14.58
C VAL A 44 -17.36 -0.25 -13.60
N GLY A 45 -17.34 -0.60 -12.31
CA GLY A 45 -16.68 0.17 -11.26
C GLY A 45 -15.32 -0.40 -10.90
N ILE A 46 -14.29 0.45 -10.76
CA ILE A 46 -12.95 0.04 -10.29
C ILE A 46 -12.65 0.83 -9.02
N SER A 47 -12.36 0.14 -7.91
CA SER A 47 -12.06 0.80 -6.64
C SER A 47 -11.09 0.01 -5.78
N GLU A 48 -10.38 0.75 -4.92
CA GLU A 48 -9.49 0.18 -3.93
C GLU A 48 -10.26 -0.64 -2.89
N VAL A 49 -9.77 -1.85 -2.58
CA VAL A 49 -10.46 -2.78 -1.67
C VAL A 49 -10.22 -2.50 -0.19
N ILE A 50 -9.15 -1.78 0.17
CA ILE A 50 -8.89 -1.34 1.55
C ILE A 50 -9.95 -0.31 1.98
N GLY A 51 -10.24 0.66 1.11
CA GLY A 51 -11.25 1.69 1.35
C GLY A 51 -12.57 1.26 0.72
N GLN A 52 -13.44 0.64 1.50
CA GLN A 52 -14.65 -0.02 1.00
C GLN A 52 -15.70 0.91 0.36
N CYS A 53 -15.47 2.23 0.30
CA CYS A 53 -16.43 3.20 -0.22
C CYS A 53 -16.93 2.91 -1.66
N GLY A 54 -16.06 2.35 -2.51
CA GLY A 54 -16.45 1.97 -3.87
C GLY A 54 -17.69 1.08 -3.91
N LEU A 55 -17.87 0.22 -2.90
CA LEU A 55 -19.05 -0.64 -2.76
C LEU A 55 -20.35 0.15 -2.68
N GLY A 56 -20.43 1.07 -1.73
CA GLY A 56 -21.61 1.89 -1.53
C GLY A 56 -21.91 2.73 -2.77
N LEU A 57 -20.88 3.32 -3.36
CA LEU A 57 -21.01 4.14 -4.55
C LEU A 57 -21.54 3.33 -5.74
N PHE A 58 -20.91 2.21 -6.06
CA PHE A 58 -21.28 1.38 -7.21
C PHE A 58 -22.68 0.80 -7.05
N LYS A 59 -23.08 0.42 -5.83
CA LYS A 59 -24.44 -0.01 -5.54
C LYS A 59 -25.45 1.13 -5.74
N GLN A 60 -25.13 2.35 -5.31
CA GLN A 60 -25.98 3.52 -5.51
C GLN A 60 -26.13 3.90 -6.99
N LEU A 61 -25.10 3.65 -7.80
CA LEU A 61 -25.09 3.84 -9.25
C LEU A 61 -25.76 2.69 -10.03
N GLY A 62 -26.11 1.58 -9.37
CA GLY A 62 -26.74 0.42 -10.01
C GLY A 62 -25.76 -0.46 -10.80
N LEU A 63 -24.48 -0.48 -10.41
CA LEU A 63 -23.47 -1.31 -11.04
C LEU A 63 -23.48 -2.73 -10.44
N ASP A 64 -23.47 -3.72 -11.32
CA ASP A 64 -23.42 -5.14 -10.95
C ASP A 64 -22.03 -5.77 -11.11
N HIS A 65 -21.12 -5.07 -11.80
CA HIS A 65 -19.75 -5.53 -12.03
C HIS A 65 -18.74 -4.56 -11.43
N MET A 66 -17.88 -5.09 -10.57
CA MET A 66 -16.81 -4.32 -9.98
C MET A 66 -15.47 -5.07 -10.01
N ILE A 67 -14.41 -4.29 -10.12
CA ILE A 67 -13.03 -4.74 -10.05
C ILE A 67 -12.40 -4.10 -8.81
N GLY A 68 -11.90 -4.94 -7.92
CA GLY A 68 -11.10 -4.49 -6.79
C GLY A 68 -9.69 -4.17 -7.25
N THR A 69 -9.09 -3.11 -6.71
CA THR A 69 -7.65 -2.86 -6.81
C THR A 69 -7.03 -2.95 -5.43
N SER A 70 -5.75 -3.34 -5.35
CA SER A 70 -4.96 -3.22 -4.12
C SER A 70 -3.71 -2.39 -4.38
N SER A 71 -3.56 -1.30 -3.64
CA SER A 71 -2.35 -0.48 -3.61
C SER A 71 -1.13 -1.15 -2.95
N VAL A 72 -1.38 -2.17 -2.12
CA VAL A 72 -0.36 -2.97 -1.42
C VAL A 72 -0.31 -4.41 -1.96
N GLY A 73 0.72 -5.16 -1.55
CA GLY A 73 0.79 -6.59 -1.81
C GLY A 73 -0.37 -7.36 -1.20
N LEU A 74 -0.58 -8.60 -1.65
CA LEU A 74 -1.73 -9.41 -1.30
C LEU A 74 -1.74 -9.74 0.21
N ILE A 75 -2.80 -9.31 0.89
CA ILE A 75 -3.06 -9.65 2.29
C ILE A 75 -4.09 -10.79 2.38
N ASP A 76 -4.09 -11.49 3.50
CA ASP A 76 -4.91 -12.68 3.72
C ASP A 76 -6.42 -12.44 3.57
N SER A 77 -6.93 -11.31 4.08
CA SER A 77 -8.35 -10.96 3.96
C SER A 77 -8.75 -10.66 2.52
N MET A 78 -7.85 -10.07 1.72
CA MET A 78 -8.09 -9.88 0.29
C MET A 78 -8.08 -11.23 -0.42
N ALA A 79 -7.09 -12.09 -0.16
CA ALA A 79 -6.99 -13.40 -0.79
C ALA A 79 -8.28 -14.22 -0.57
N GLU A 80 -8.81 -14.23 0.66
CA GLU A 80 -10.04 -14.94 1.01
C GLU A 80 -11.27 -14.42 0.27
N LEU A 81 -11.39 -13.11 0.10
CA LEU A 81 -12.47 -12.51 -0.68
C LEU A 81 -12.47 -12.97 -2.15
N TYR A 82 -11.32 -13.38 -2.67
CA TYR A 82 -11.16 -13.87 -4.04
C TYR A 82 -10.91 -15.38 -4.10
N ASP A 83 -11.49 -16.13 -3.15
CA ASP A 83 -11.51 -17.60 -3.09
C ASP A 83 -10.16 -18.27 -2.85
N ALA A 84 -9.14 -17.52 -2.44
CA ALA A 84 -7.85 -18.09 -2.06
C ALA A 84 -7.83 -18.41 -0.56
N PRO A 85 -7.34 -19.59 -0.16
CA PRO A 85 -7.35 -20.01 1.24
C PRO A 85 -6.39 -19.17 2.10
N ARG A 86 -6.84 -18.82 3.31
CA ARG A 86 -6.02 -18.19 4.34
C ARG A 86 -5.07 -19.22 4.97
N LEU A 87 -3.76 -18.96 4.92
CA LEU A 87 -2.72 -19.92 5.30
C LEU A 87 -1.69 -19.33 6.27
N PRO A 88 -2.09 -19.00 7.51
CA PRO A 88 -1.25 -18.29 8.47
C PRO A 88 -0.08 -19.13 9.02
N SER A 89 0.01 -20.42 8.66
CA SER A 89 1.11 -21.27 9.07
C SER A 89 2.41 -21.04 8.29
N PHE A 90 2.33 -20.36 7.14
CA PHE A 90 3.50 -20.02 6.31
C PHE A 90 3.37 -18.68 5.57
N VAL A 91 2.17 -18.10 5.47
CA VAL A 91 1.98 -16.73 4.99
C VAL A 91 2.02 -15.77 6.18
N PRO A 92 3.03 -14.87 6.27
CA PRO A 92 3.11 -13.87 7.33
C PRO A 92 1.91 -12.92 7.32
N SER A 93 1.42 -12.54 8.49
CA SER A 93 0.40 -11.51 8.64
C SER A 93 1.00 -10.15 8.30
N TYR A 94 0.23 -9.31 7.60
CA TYR A 94 0.62 -7.95 7.23
C TYR A 94 0.97 -7.05 8.42
N LEU A 95 0.52 -7.38 9.64
CA LEU A 95 0.80 -6.60 10.85
C LEU A 95 2.08 -7.01 11.60
N LEU A 96 2.73 -8.11 11.20
CA LEU A 96 3.92 -8.61 11.87
C LEU A 96 5.16 -8.42 11.00
N PRO A 97 6.29 -7.93 11.56
CA PRO A 97 7.56 -7.84 10.85
C PRO A 97 8.28 -9.20 10.84
N ILE A 98 7.61 -10.24 10.34
CA ILE A 98 8.12 -11.61 10.22
C ILE A 98 8.04 -12.05 8.76
N ASN A 99 8.92 -12.99 8.37
CA ASN A 99 9.00 -13.50 7.01
C ASN A 99 8.42 -14.92 6.90
N ALA A 100 8.27 -15.46 5.69
CA ALA A 100 7.71 -16.80 5.46
C ALA A 100 8.48 -17.94 6.15
N LYS A 101 9.76 -17.76 6.51
CA LYS A 101 10.58 -18.74 7.24
C LYS A 101 10.37 -18.59 8.75
N MET A 102 9.19 -19.00 9.21
CA MET A 102 8.80 -18.95 10.62
C MET A 102 9.10 -20.25 11.38
N ASN A 103 9.62 -20.11 12.60
CA ASN A 103 9.67 -21.19 13.60
C ASN A 103 8.28 -21.44 14.22
N PHE A 104 8.14 -22.47 15.06
CA PHE A 104 6.84 -22.85 15.64
C PHE A 104 6.17 -21.72 16.44
N LEU A 105 6.94 -20.98 17.25
CA LEU A 105 6.41 -19.90 18.06
C LEU A 105 5.97 -18.72 17.19
N GLU A 106 6.76 -18.37 16.18
CA GLU A 106 6.43 -17.34 15.19
C GLU A 106 5.17 -17.70 14.41
N ARG A 107 5.03 -18.96 13.97
CA ARG A 107 3.79 -19.44 13.32
C ARG A 107 2.58 -19.34 14.25
N THR A 108 2.75 -19.67 15.52
CA THR A 108 1.67 -19.58 16.52
C THR A 108 1.25 -18.13 16.74
N MET A 109 2.21 -17.22 16.89
CA MET A 109 1.96 -15.78 16.98
C MET A 109 1.29 -15.26 15.71
N ASN A 110 1.78 -15.68 14.55
CA ASN A 110 1.22 -15.28 13.25
C ASN A 110 -0.24 -15.70 13.08
N PHE A 111 -0.57 -16.94 13.47
CA PHE A 111 -1.95 -17.43 13.48
C PHE A 111 -2.86 -16.57 14.37
N ILE A 112 -2.42 -16.30 15.61
CA ILE A 112 -3.19 -15.47 16.55
C ILE A 112 -3.36 -14.06 16.00
N THR A 113 -2.29 -13.44 15.49
CA THR A 113 -2.36 -12.10 14.92
C THR A 113 -3.23 -12.04 13.67
N SER A 114 -3.13 -13.01 12.76
CA SER A 114 -3.98 -13.08 11.55
C SER A 114 -5.46 -13.16 11.93
N LEU A 115 -5.82 -14.00 12.92
CA LEU A 115 -7.19 -14.10 13.43
C LEU A 115 -7.68 -12.78 14.05
N LEU A 116 -6.88 -12.16 14.91
CA LEU A 116 -7.23 -10.89 15.55
C LEU A 116 -7.34 -9.74 14.52
N SER A 117 -6.49 -9.76 13.50
CA SER A 117 -6.50 -8.77 12.41
C SER A 117 -7.80 -8.85 11.63
N ASP A 118 -8.29 -10.05 11.32
CA ASP A 118 -9.56 -10.24 10.62
C ASP A 118 -10.75 -9.68 11.41
N ILE A 119 -10.80 -9.99 12.71
CA ILE A 119 -11.82 -9.45 13.61
C ILE A 119 -11.75 -7.92 13.65
N ALA A 120 -10.54 -7.36 13.73
CA ALA A 120 -10.32 -5.92 13.75
C ALA A 120 -10.73 -5.27 12.41
N ILE A 121 -10.42 -5.86 11.27
CA ILE A 121 -10.82 -5.39 9.94
C ILE A 121 -12.35 -5.35 9.82
N LYS A 122 -13.03 -6.44 10.17
CA LYS A 122 -14.50 -6.49 10.15
C LYS A 122 -15.13 -5.44 11.07
N GLY A 123 -14.60 -5.28 12.27
CA GLY A 123 -15.13 -4.32 13.25
C GLY A 123 -14.83 -2.85 12.93
N LEU A 124 -13.64 -2.54 12.43
CA LEU A 124 -13.15 -1.17 12.28
C LEU A 124 -13.31 -0.61 10.87
N ILE A 125 -13.35 -1.47 9.86
CA ILE A 125 -13.43 -1.10 8.44
C ILE A 125 -14.84 -1.40 7.94
N VAL A 126 -15.22 -2.68 7.90
CA VAL A 126 -16.46 -3.14 7.26
C VAL A 126 -17.66 -2.47 7.90
N ARG A 127 -17.83 -2.66 9.21
CA ARG A 127 -18.98 -2.13 9.95
C ARG A 127 -19.12 -0.62 9.85
N LYS A 128 -18.02 0.13 9.89
CA LYS A 128 -18.07 1.60 9.79
C LYS A 128 -18.52 2.08 8.41
N HIS A 129 -18.11 1.37 7.35
CA HIS A 129 -18.58 1.67 5.99
C HIS A 129 -20.04 1.27 5.82
N GLU A 130 -20.46 0.10 6.32
CA GLU A 130 -21.87 -0.31 6.30
C GLU A 130 -22.77 0.70 7.02
N GLU A 131 -22.34 1.24 8.16
CA GLU A 131 -23.04 2.32 8.89
C GLU A 131 -23.18 3.60 8.05
N VAL A 132 -22.16 3.96 7.24
CA VAL A 132 -22.27 5.07 6.27
C VAL A 132 -23.27 4.72 5.17
N PHE A 133 -23.19 3.52 4.60
CA PHE A 133 -24.05 3.09 3.50
C PHE A 133 -25.53 3.15 3.91
N VAL A 134 -25.87 2.62 5.09
CA VAL A 134 -27.23 2.66 5.64
C VAL A 134 -27.73 4.11 5.83
N ARG A 135 -26.87 5.03 6.29
CA ARG A 135 -27.23 6.45 6.44
C ARG A 135 -27.65 7.12 5.12
N HIS A 136 -27.07 6.67 4.01
CA HIS A 136 -27.38 7.15 2.66
C HIS A 136 -28.36 6.26 1.89
N GLY A 137 -29.04 5.34 2.57
CA GLY A 137 -30.04 4.44 1.97
C GLY A 137 -29.44 3.39 1.02
N VAL A 138 -28.15 3.13 1.12
CA VAL A 138 -27.45 2.07 0.37
C VAL A 138 -27.30 0.86 1.30
N PHE A 139 -27.99 -0.23 0.97
CA PHE A 139 -27.88 -1.47 1.73
C PHE A 139 -26.81 -2.36 1.10
N ALA A 140 -25.54 -2.11 1.35
CA ALA A 140 -24.42 -2.96 0.90
C ALA A 140 -23.77 -3.66 2.10
N SER A 141 -23.48 -4.96 1.95
CA SER A 141 -22.71 -5.74 2.92
C SER A 141 -21.39 -6.28 2.34
N GLU A 142 -20.54 -6.82 3.20
CA GLU A 142 -19.35 -7.57 2.76
C GLU A 142 -19.70 -8.76 1.83
N ASP A 143 -20.83 -9.43 2.04
CA ASP A 143 -21.26 -10.52 1.14
C ASP A 143 -21.58 -10.01 -0.28
N ASP A 144 -22.16 -8.80 -0.40
CA ASP A 144 -22.36 -8.19 -1.73
C ASP A 144 -21.02 -7.99 -2.45
N PHE A 145 -19.95 -7.64 -1.71
CA PHE A 145 -18.61 -7.45 -2.26
C PHE A 145 -18.05 -8.74 -2.81
N TYR A 146 -18.14 -9.83 -2.04
CA TYR A 146 -17.68 -11.16 -2.44
C TYR A 146 -18.40 -11.65 -3.71
N HIS A 147 -19.68 -11.36 -3.86
CA HIS A 147 -20.47 -11.81 -5.02
C HIS A 147 -20.35 -10.90 -6.25
N LYS A 148 -20.12 -9.60 -6.09
CA LYS A 148 -20.05 -8.64 -7.20
C LYS A 148 -18.63 -8.34 -7.69
N THR A 149 -17.60 -8.72 -6.93
CA THR A 149 -16.21 -8.59 -7.38
C THR A 149 -15.77 -9.77 -8.23
N ASN A 150 -15.38 -9.46 -9.46
CA ASN A 150 -14.93 -10.47 -10.41
C ASN A 150 -13.42 -10.67 -10.34
N TYR A 151 -12.67 -9.58 -10.14
CA TYR A 151 -11.21 -9.56 -10.19
C TYR A 151 -10.60 -8.64 -9.13
N LEU A 152 -9.43 -9.04 -8.64
CA LEU A 152 -8.52 -8.20 -7.86
C LEU A 152 -7.30 -7.85 -8.70
N LEU A 153 -7.10 -6.58 -8.98
CA LEU A 153 -5.87 -6.06 -9.57
C LEU A 153 -4.91 -5.68 -8.45
N SER A 154 -3.92 -6.53 -8.18
CA SER A 154 -2.92 -6.28 -7.13
C SER A 154 -1.72 -5.52 -7.70
N ASN A 155 -1.31 -4.43 -7.05
CA ASN A 155 -0.09 -3.68 -7.40
C ASN A 155 1.19 -4.39 -6.92
N SER A 156 1.27 -5.70 -7.11
CA SER A 156 2.45 -6.50 -6.81
C SER A 156 2.83 -7.37 -8.00
N ASP A 157 4.06 -7.88 -7.97
CA ASP A 157 4.55 -8.88 -8.91
C ASP A 157 4.47 -10.26 -8.23
N GLU A 158 4.00 -11.27 -8.97
CA GLU A 158 3.83 -12.64 -8.44
C GLU A 158 5.12 -13.21 -7.83
N PHE A 159 6.30 -12.83 -8.35
CA PHE A 159 7.58 -13.30 -7.84
C PHE A 159 8.05 -12.58 -6.57
N LEU A 160 7.44 -11.45 -6.21
CA LEU A 160 7.72 -10.71 -4.99
C LEU A 160 6.76 -11.06 -3.85
N GLU A 161 5.67 -11.76 -4.14
CA GLU A 161 4.69 -12.18 -3.15
C GLU A 161 5.15 -13.40 -2.35
N ASP A 162 4.66 -13.49 -1.11
CA ASP A 162 4.80 -14.71 -0.31
C ASP A 162 4.08 -15.87 -1.02
N SER A 163 4.75 -17.03 -1.10
CA SER A 163 4.20 -18.22 -1.75
C SER A 163 2.87 -18.63 -1.14
N ARG A 164 1.79 -18.50 -1.91
CA ARG A 164 0.44 -18.91 -1.54
C ARG A 164 -0.37 -19.39 -2.75
N PRO A 165 -1.40 -20.21 -2.54
CA PRO A 165 -2.39 -20.47 -3.59
C PRO A 165 -3.11 -19.18 -3.95
N ILE A 166 -3.25 -18.92 -5.24
CA ILE A 166 -4.06 -17.82 -5.79
C ILE A 166 -5.09 -18.39 -6.76
N THR A 167 -6.13 -17.62 -7.03
CA THR A 167 -7.15 -17.96 -8.04
C THR A 167 -6.97 -17.08 -9.28
N ALA A 168 -7.58 -17.48 -10.40
CA ALA A 168 -7.58 -16.68 -11.62
C ALA A 168 -8.29 -15.32 -11.48
N LYS A 169 -8.96 -15.06 -10.34
CA LYS A 169 -9.55 -13.76 -10.01
C LYS A 169 -8.49 -12.75 -9.57
N ILE A 170 -7.33 -13.21 -9.08
CA ILE A 170 -6.26 -12.34 -8.62
C ILE A 170 -5.27 -12.13 -9.77
N ILE A 171 -5.14 -10.88 -10.22
CA ILE A 171 -4.28 -10.48 -11.32
C ILE A 171 -3.22 -9.52 -10.78
N HIS A 172 -1.97 -9.94 -10.86
CA HIS A 172 -0.81 -9.13 -10.51
C HIS A 172 -0.51 -8.14 -11.64
N ILE A 173 -0.62 -6.85 -11.35
CA ILE A 173 -0.35 -5.73 -12.28
C ILE A 173 0.79 -4.83 -11.79
N GLY A 174 1.61 -5.35 -10.87
CA GLY A 174 2.78 -4.66 -10.37
C GLY A 174 3.67 -4.14 -11.51
N GLY A 175 4.01 -2.87 -11.45
CA GLY A 175 4.84 -2.23 -12.45
C GLY A 175 4.12 -1.78 -13.71
N ILE A 176 2.78 -1.78 -13.76
CA ILE A 176 2.01 -1.19 -14.86
C ILE A 176 2.39 0.27 -15.14
N ALA A 177 2.75 1.04 -14.09
CA ALA A 177 3.22 2.41 -14.20
C ALA A 177 4.61 2.53 -14.86
N LEU A 178 5.39 1.44 -14.92
CA LEU A 178 6.74 1.41 -15.50
C LEU A 178 6.72 1.29 -17.03
N LEU A 179 5.55 1.01 -17.62
CA LEU A 179 5.37 0.84 -19.07
C LEU A 179 5.28 2.18 -19.82
N GLY A 180 5.22 3.31 -19.12
CA GLY A 180 5.25 4.66 -19.71
C GLY A 180 6.28 5.55 -19.02
N LYS A 181 6.53 6.75 -19.59
CA LYS A 181 7.23 7.85 -18.89
C LYS A 181 6.34 8.36 -17.75
N ALA A 182 6.06 7.54 -16.75
CA ALA A 182 5.28 7.96 -15.61
C ALA A 182 6.10 8.98 -14.81
N GLN A 183 5.59 10.20 -14.73
CA GLN A 183 6.08 11.14 -13.73
C GLN A 183 5.68 10.58 -12.37
N LEU A 184 6.68 10.16 -11.58
CA LEU A 184 6.47 9.85 -10.18
C LEU A 184 5.89 11.08 -9.48
N ASN A 185 4.66 10.95 -9.01
CA ASN A 185 3.96 12.00 -8.30
C ASN A 185 4.78 12.47 -7.09
N ASN A 186 4.75 13.78 -6.86
CA ASN A 186 5.36 14.43 -5.70
C ASN A 186 4.69 13.96 -4.40
N VAL A 187 5.06 12.79 -3.90
CA VAL A 187 4.80 12.44 -2.51
C VAL A 187 5.70 13.36 -1.68
N LYS A 188 5.07 14.31 -0.96
CA LYS A 188 5.74 15.05 0.11
C LYS A 188 6.26 14.00 1.09
N LEU A 189 7.54 14.06 1.43
CA LEU A 189 8.06 13.19 2.46
C LEU A 189 7.36 13.62 3.74
N LEU A 190 6.54 12.73 4.34
CA LEU A 190 6.18 12.88 5.76
C LEU A 190 7.49 13.15 6.49
N GLN A 191 7.54 14.21 7.32
CA GLN A 191 8.77 14.68 7.96
C GLN A 191 9.62 13.51 8.43
N MET A 192 10.70 13.25 7.70
CA MET A 192 11.57 12.13 7.99
C MET A 192 12.19 12.38 9.36
N PRO A 193 12.06 11.45 10.33
CA PRO A 193 12.63 11.64 11.66
C PRO A 193 14.11 12.03 11.60
N SER A 194 14.55 12.94 12.47
CA SER A 194 15.91 13.48 12.45
C SER A 194 16.99 12.40 12.46
N VAL A 195 16.74 11.28 13.16
CA VAL A 195 17.63 10.12 13.22
C VAL A 195 17.98 9.57 11.83
N PHE A 196 17.03 9.46 10.91
CA PHE A 196 17.31 8.98 9.56
C PHE A 196 18.09 10.02 8.74
N ARG A 197 17.82 11.31 8.96
CA ARG A 197 18.54 12.42 8.32
C ARG A 197 20.01 12.43 8.75
N GLU A 198 20.24 12.36 10.06
CA GLU A 198 21.57 12.30 10.65
C GLU A 198 22.34 11.06 10.18
N ALA A 199 21.67 9.91 10.07
CA ALA A 199 22.28 8.69 9.54
C ALA A 199 22.75 8.86 8.08
N ILE A 200 21.94 9.47 7.21
CA ILE A 200 22.33 9.73 5.81
C ILE A 200 23.54 10.66 5.74
N ILE A 201 23.56 11.73 6.54
CA ILE A 201 24.68 12.68 6.60
C ILE A 201 25.94 11.97 7.08
N HIS A 202 25.85 11.19 8.16
CA HIS A 202 26.98 10.45 8.71
C HIS A 202 27.56 9.43 7.71
N VAL A 203 26.71 8.75 6.93
CA VAL A 203 27.15 7.86 5.86
C VAL A 203 27.86 8.65 4.76
N ALA A 204 27.33 9.81 4.35
CA ALA A 204 27.99 10.63 3.34
C ALA A 204 29.40 11.10 3.80
N GLU A 205 29.55 11.47 5.08
CA GLU A 205 30.83 11.84 5.68
C GLU A 205 31.82 10.67 5.75
N ALA A 206 31.34 9.48 6.13
CA ALA A 206 32.17 8.29 6.25
C ALA A 206 32.69 7.76 4.90
N PHE A 207 31.99 8.05 3.81
CA PHE A 207 32.33 7.57 2.46
C PHE A 207 32.56 8.72 1.46
N PRO A 208 33.62 9.54 1.63
CA PRO A 208 33.86 10.75 0.82
C PRO A 208 34.13 10.46 -0.66
N LYS A 209 34.48 9.21 -1.01
CA LYS A 209 34.74 8.77 -2.40
C LYS A 209 33.46 8.36 -3.14
N ILE A 210 32.33 8.26 -2.45
CA ILE A 210 31.03 7.88 -3.03
C ILE A 210 30.19 9.14 -3.16
N THR A 211 29.60 9.36 -4.34
CA THR A 211 28.63 10.42 -4.58
C THR A 211 27.25 9.95 -4.16
N PHE A 212 26.62 10.71 -3.27
CA PHE A 212 25.25 10.49 -2.80
C PHE A 212 24.32 11.49 -3.47
N ILE A 213 23.21 10.98 -4.01
CA ILE A 213 22.11 11.77 -4.57
C ILE A 213 20.91 11.54 -3.66
N TRP A 214 20.35 12.62 -3.12
CA TRP A 214 19.27 12.52 -2.14
C TRP A 214 18.10 13.46 -2.48
N LYS A 215 16.89 12.89 -2.58
CA LYS A 215 15.66 13.68 -2.68
C LYS A 215 15.29 14.26 -1.31
N VAL A 216 15.16 15.58 -1.22
CA VAL A 216 14.87 16.31 0.01
C VAL A 216 13.76 17.34 -0.29
N ASP A 217 12.82 17.56 0.62
CA ASP A 217 11.78 18.56 0.40
C ASP A 217 12.37 19.99 0.39
N LYS A 218 11.72 20.94 -0.30
CA LYS A 218 12.27 22.30 -0.50
C LYS A 218 12.60 23.05 0.79
N ASP A 219 11.88 22.74 1.87
CA ASP A 219 11.98 23.45 3.15
C ASP A 219 12.96 22.78 4.12
N ASP A 220 13.58 21.67 3.71
CA ASP A 220 14.50 20.91 4.55
C ASP A 220 15.95 21.41 4.39
N SER A 221 16.55 21.83 5.50
CA SER A 221 17.98 22.17 5.54
C SER A 221 18.84 20.92 5.70
N VAL A 222 19.90 20.83 4.89
CA VAL A 222 20.92 19.77 4.90
C VAL A 222 22.29 20.44 4.85
N PRO A 223 23.27 20.01 5.67
CA PRO A 223 24.62 20.57 5.62
C PRO A 223 25.26 20.35 4.25
N HIS A 224 26.08 21.30 3.82
CA HIS A 224 26.81 21.16 2.57
C HIS A 224 27.97 20.17 2.73
N LEU A 225 27.92 19.06 1.99
CA LEU A 225 29.01 18.09 1.85
C LEU A 225 29.36 17.94 0.37
N ALA A 226 30.66 17.90 0.04
CA ALA A 226 31.13 17.89 -1.35
C ALA A 226 30.61 16.69 -2.17
N ASN A 227 30.29 15.58 -1.52
CA ASN A 227 29.82 14.34 -2.12
C ASN A 227 28.33 14.05 -1.88
N LEU A 228 27.56 14.99 -1.30
CA LEU A 228 26.12 14.87 -1.09
C LEU A 228 25.37 15.94 -1.88
N HIS A 229 24.60 15.51 -2.88
CA HIS A 229 23.80 16.40 -3.71
C HIS A 229 22.31 16.21 -3.42
N THR A 230 21.63 17.29 -3.04
CA THR A 230 20.21 17.29 -2.70
C THR A 230 19.34 17.89 -3.80
N PHE A 231 18.16 17.30 -4.00
CA PHE A 231 17.21 17.73 -5.03
C PHE A 231 15.77 17.66 -4.52
N ALA A 232 14.94 18.64 -4.90
CA ALA A 232 13.51 18.62 -4.58
C ALA A 232 12.74 17.51 -5.34
N TRP A 233 13.23 17.15 -6.53
CA TRP A 233 12.64 16.12 -7.37
C TRP A 233 13.74 15.42 -8.17
N LEU A 234 13.59 14.11 -8.38
CA LEU A 234 14.51 13.28 -9.13
C LEU A 234 13.75 12.32 -10.05
N PRO A 235 14.22 12.09 -11.29
CA PRO A 235 13.66 11.05 -12.15
C PRO A 235 14.16 9.68 -11.69
N GLN A 236 13.54 9.11 -10.65
CA GLN A 236 13.99 7.88 -9.97
C GLN A 236 14.27 6.73 -10.95
N GLN A 237 13.35 6.47 -11.90
CA GLN A 237 13.53 5.43 -12.91
C GLN A 237 14.79 5.65 -13.78
N ALA A 238 15.04 6.89 -14.22
CA ALA A 238 16.23 7.21 -15.01
C ALA A 238 17.53 7.08 -14.19
N LEU A 239 17.48 7.34 -12.88
CA LEU A 239 18.61 7.08 -11.98
C LEU A 239 18.85 5.59 -11.79
N LEU A 240 17.77 4.81 -11.63
CA LEU A 240 17.83 3.35 -11.54
C LEU A 240 18.39 2.72 -12.82
N ASP A 241 18.09 3.29 -13.99
CA ASP A 241 18.66 2.81 -15.27
C ASP A 241 20.10 3.30 -15.51
N HIS A 242 20.63 4.21 -14.69
CA HIS A 242 21.93 4.82 -14.94
C HIS A 242 23.08 3.81 -14.71
N PRO A 243 24.07 3.71 -15.63
CA PRO A 243 25.14 2.70 -15.54
C PRO A 243 26.08 2.90 -14.34
N LYS A 244 26.22 4.14 -13.85
CA LYS A 244 27.07 4.45 -12.68
C LYS A 244 26.36 4.31 -11.33
N LEU A 245 25.07 4.00 -11.31
CA LEU A 245 24.38 3.77 -10.05
C LEU A 245 24.92 2.48 -9.42
N LEU A 246 25.55 2.63 -8.25
CA LEU A 246 26.15 1.52 -7.50
C LEU A 246 25.14 0.82 -6.58
N CYS A 247 24.31 1.61 -5.90
CA CYS A 247 23.34 1.13 -4.93
C CYS A 247 22.19 2.12 -4.80
N PHE A 248 20.96 1.63 -4.67
CA PHE A 248 19.78 2.44 -4.36
C PHE A 248 19.32 2.18 -2.93
N VAL A 249 19.14 3.25 -2.14
CA VAL A 249 18.67 3.15 -0.76
C VAL A 249 17.21 3.57 -0.72
N SER A 250 16.34 2.71 -0.21
CA SER A 250 14.89 2.93 -0.18
C SER A 250 14.29 2.50 1.14
N HIS A 251 13.17 3.13 1.50
CA HIS A 251 12.32 2.67 2.61
C HIS A 251 11.49 1.41 2.28
N ALA A 252 11.69 0.79 1.12
CA ALA A 252 11.02 -0.42 0.66
C ALA A 252 9.52 -0.29 0.37
N GLY A 253 9.02 0.92 0.05
CA GLY A 253 7.65 1.04 -0.45
C GLY A 253 7.46 0.27 -1.75
N LEU A 254 6.33 -0.42 -1.91
CA LEU A 254 6.09 -1.40 -2.96
C LEU A 254 6.42 -0.91 -4.39
N ASN A 255 6.06 0.32 -4.74
CA ASN A 255 6.40 0.90 -6.04
C ASN A 255 7.92 1.00 -6.27
N SER A 256 8.68 1.40 -5.25
CA SER A 256 10.14 1.46 -5.34
C SER A 256 10.76 0.06 -5.43
N VAL A 257 10.18 -0.93 -4.74
CA VAL A 257 10.61 -2.32 -4.86
C VAL A 257 10.39 -2.83 -6.28
N LEU A 258 9.23 -2.57 -6.89
CA LEU A 258 8.95 -2.93 -8.28
C LEU A 258 9.93 -2.29 -9.28
N GLU A 259 10.25 -1.00 -9.11
CA GLU A 259 11.25 -0.29 -9.93
C GLU A 259 12.66 -0.88 -9.80
N VAL A 260 13.08 -1.20 -8.58
CA VAL A 260 14.38 -1.82 -8.29
C VAL A 260 14.45 -3.21 -8.88
N THR A 261 13.42 -4.04 -8.66
CA THR A 261 13.36 -5.41 -9.19
C THR A 261 13.47 -5.40 -10.71
N ARG A 262 12.81 -4.44 -11.38
CA ARG A 262 12.90 -4.31 -12.84
C ARG A 262 14.27 -3.83 -13.33
N SER A 263 14.90 -2.89 -12.63
CA SER A 263 16.21 -2.36 -13.02
C SER A 263 17.38 -3.29 -12.67
N GLY A 264 17.17 -4.26 -11.77
CA GLY A 264 18.20 -5.20 -11.32
C GLY A 264 19.34 -4.55 -10.53
N LYS A 265 19.13 -3.32 -10.00
CA LYS A 265 20.17 -2.59 -9.28
C LYS A 265 20.31 -3.08 -7.84
N PRO A 266 21.55 -3.24 -7.33
CA PRO A 266 21.78 -3.50 -5.91
C PRO A 266 21.08 -2.43 -5.06
N SER A 267 20.41 -2.86 -3.99
CA SER A 267 19.62 -1.95 -3.16
C SER A 267 19.71 -2.27 -1.67
N ILE A 268 19.62 -1.24 -0.84
CA ILE A 268 19.52 -1.33 0.62
C ILE A 268 18.11 -0.88 1.01
N LEU A 269 17.36 -1.79 1.62
CA LEU A 269 15.98 -1.57 2.03
C LEU A 269 15.91 -1.30 3.53
N VAL A 270 15.36 -0.14 3.91
CA VAL A 270 15.25 0.34 5.29
C VAL A 270 13.77 0.57 5.63
N PRO A 271 13.01 -0.49 5.91
CA PRO A 271 11.57 -0.40 6.10
C PRO A 271 11.18 0.44 7.31
N ILE A 272 10.11 1.22 7.18
CA ILE A 272 9.61 2.15 8.20
C ILE A 272 8.25 1.69 8.73
N PHE A 273 7.32 1.31 7.84
CA PHE A 273 5.93 1.03 8.19
C PHE A 273 5.22 0.13 7.17
N GLY A 274 4.23 -0.65 7.65
CA GLY A 274 3.26 -1.34 6.80
C GLY A 274 3.88 -2.39 5.87
N ASP A 275 3.52 -2.30 4.59
CA ASP A 275 3.92 -3.19 3.49
C ASP A 275 5.44 -3.29 3.31
N GLN A 276 6.20 -2.31 3.77
CA GLN A 276 7.64 -2.19 3.56
C GLN A 276 8.46 -3.33 4.19
N PHE A 277 7.92 -4.03 5.19
CA PHE A 277 8.61 -5.14 5.86
C PHE A 277 8.52 -6.47 5.09
N ARG A 278 7.80 -6.50 3.96
CA ARG A 278 7.66 -7.67 3.10
C ARG A 278 8.65 -7.66 1.95
#